data_AF-A0A3N2AQG8-F1
#
_entry.id   AF-A0A3N2AQG8-F1
#
_cell.length_a   1.000
_cell.length_b   1.000
_cell.length_c   1.000
_cell.angle_alpha   90.00
_cell.angle_beta   90.00
_cell.angle_gamma   90.00
#
_symmetry.space_group_name_H-M   'P 1'
#
loop_
_entity.id
_entity.type
_entity.pdbx_description
1 polymer ?
#
loop_
_entity_poly.entity_id
_entity_poly.type
_entity_poly.pdbx_seq_one_letter_code
_entity_poly.pdbx_strand_id
1 'polypeptide(L)'
;MRPFRPTRRAVRGAVAVAVLTILGAGTMLYPAGASWFSQLEQSQLTQEYSVERGTEGAAVEREALVHARAYNDTLPGGAIGDPQDPSSADGTGEIAEQYRSLLANDANGVMARIRIPSIGVDLPVYHGTMEETLRAGIGHLFGSSLPVGGVGTHSVLTGHRGLPESVLFTDLDKVVVDDLIQIDVEGETLTYRIISSEVFDPADTDPLLPVVGRDLVTLVTCTPLGINSQRIFVTAERVANPPADDPALVMPEIPGKPWWTVALAGAFALGAIVVTGTSRPRAPLQPVQGRHGRGRAGQHAEPASIAPASIIV
;
A
#
# COMPACT_ATOMS: atom_id res chain seq x y z
N MET A 1 46.35 -26.81 -25.68
CA MET A 1 45.32 -27.13 -24.67
C MET A 1 43.96 -26.68 -25.20
N ARG A 2 42.93 -27.56 -25.22
CA ARG A 2 41.57 -27.17 -25.63
C ARG A 2 40.91 -26.38 -24.49
N PRO A 3 40.24 -25.24 -24.76
CA PRO A 3 39.54 -24.49 -23.72
C PRO A 3 38.46 -25.38 -23.09
N PHE A 4 38.37 -25.36 -21.76
CA PHE A 4 37.35 -26.09 -21.01
C PHE A 4 35.97 -25.54 -21.39
N ARG A 5 35.20 -26.31 -22.16
CA ARG A 5 33.81 -25.97 -22.49
C ARG A 5 32.90 -26.45 -21.34
N PRO A 6 32.01 -25.60 -20.81
CA PRO A 6 31.07 -26.03 -19.79
C PRO A 6 30.22 -27.19 -20.29
N THR A 7 29.91 -28.14 -19.42
CA THR A 7 29.06 -29.29 -19.79
C THR A 7 27.63 -28.79 -20.03
N ARG A 8 26.90 -29.42 -20.97
CA ARG A 8 25.48 -29.11 -21.20
C ARG A 8 24.63 -29.22 -19.92
N ARG A 9 25.06 -30.04 -18.96
CA ARG A 9 24.43 -30.15 -17.62
C ARG A 9 24.62 -28.89 -16.78
N ALA A 10 25.81 -28.29 -16.77
CA ALA A 10 26.08 -27.06 -16.02
C ALA A 10 25.27 -25.87 -16.53
N VAL A 11 25.18 -25.71 -17.85
CA VAL A 11 24.36 -24.64 -18.47
C VAL A 11 22.86 -24.85 -18.17
N ARG A 12 22.36 -26.10 -18.27
CA ARG A 12 20.97 -26.41 -17.90
C ARG A 12 20.67 -26.12 -16.43
N GLY A 13 21.60 -26.44 -15.52
CA GLY A 13 21.46 -26.11 -14.11
C GLY A 13 21.42 -24.60 -13.88
N ALA A 14 22.30 -23.83 -14.54
CA ALA A 14 22.31 -22.37 -14.44
C ALA A 14 21.02 -21.73 -14.96
N VAL A 15 20.48 -22.24 -16.07
CA VAL A 15 19.17 -21.80 -16.59
C VAL A 15 18.05 -22.13 -15.61
N ALA A 16 18.03 -23.34 -15.03
CA ALA A 16 17.03 -23.70 -14.04
C ALA A 16 17.08 -22.77 -12.80
N VAL A 17 18.28 -22.47 -12.30
CA VAL A 17 18.46 -21.51 -11.20
C VAL A 17 17.96 -20.11 -11.61
N ALA A 18 18.33 -19.63 -12.79
CA ALA A 18 17.87 -18.31 -13.26
C ALA A 18 16.35 -18.23 -13.38
N VAL A 19 15.69 -19.28 -13.90
CA VAL A 19 14.23 -19.34 -13.98
C VAL A 19 13.60 -19.33 -12.59
N LEU A 20 14.11 -20.15 -11.66
CA LEU A 20 13.62 -20.16 -10.28
C LEU A 20 13.78 -18.81 -9.58
N THR A 21 14.91 -18.12 -9.80
CA THR A 21 15.13 -16.77 -9.28
C THR A 21 14.13 -15.76 -9.84
N ILE A 22 13.86 -15.80 -11.14
CA ILE A 22 12.90 -14.88 -11.78
C ILE A 22 11.48 -15.16 -11.30
N LEU A 23 11.08 -16.42 -11.20
CA LEU A 23 9.76 -16.81 -10.66
C LEU A 23 9.62 -16.42 -9.18
N GLY A 24 10.66 -16.64 -8.37
CA GLY A 24 10.70 -16.22 -6.98
C GLY A 24 10.60 -14.70 -6.82
N ALA A 25 11.34 -13.94 -7.63
CA ALA A 25 11.25 -12.49 -7.63
C ALA A 25 9.85 -12.01 -8.08
N GLY A 26 9.28 -12.62 -9.12
CA GLY A 26 7.95 -12.28 -9.62
C GLY A 26 6.85 -12.50 -8.58
N THR A 27 6.87 -13.64 -7.88
CA THR A 27 5.92 -13.92 -6.80
C THR A 27 6.08 -12.95 -5.63
N MET A 28 7.31 -12.62 -5.24
CA MET A 28 7.57 -11.68 -4.15
C MET A 28 7.23 -10.22 -4.51
N LEU A 29 7.34 -9.84 -5.78
CA LEU A 29 7.02 -8.51 -6.28
C LEU A 29 5.56 -8.33 -6.70
N TYR A 30 4.78 -9.42 -6.78
CA TYR A 30 3.38 -9.37 -7.20
C TYR A 30 2.54 -8.37 -6.38
N PRO A 31 2.57 -8.37 -5.03
CA PRO A 31 1.79 -7.41 -4.25
C PRO A 31 2.16 -5.95 -4.54
N ALA A 32 3.46 -5.66 -4.70
CA ALA A 32 3.92 -4.31 -5.03
C ALA A 32 3.46 -3.87 -6.43
N GLY A 33 3.45 -4.78 -7.40
CA GLY A 33 2.92 -4.51 -8.75
C GLY A 33 1.40 -4.32 -8.75
N ALA A 34 0.66 -5.25 -8.12
CA ALA A 34 -0.79 -5.19 -8.01
C ALA A 34 -1.25 -3.91 -7.32
N SER A 35 -0.68 -3.61 -6.15
CA SER A 35 -0.94 -2.36 -5.40
C SER A 35 -0.66 -1.10 -6.21
N TRP A 36 0.39 -1.09 -7.04
CA TRP A 36 0.69 0.04 -7.91
C TRP A 36 -0.38 0.24 -9.00
N PHE A 37 -0.83 -0.84 -9.64
CA PHE A 37 -1.90 -0.76 -10.64
C PHE A 37 -3.25 -0.39 -10.03
N SER A 38 -3.58 -0.92 -8.85
CA SER A 38 -4.82 -0.55 -8.16
C SER A 38 -4.83 0.92 -7.73
N GLN A 39 -3.71 1.47 -7.25
CA GLN A 39 -3.60 2.91 -6.99
C GLN A 39 -3.74 3.76 -8.27
N LEU A 40 -3.24 3.27 -9.41
CA LEU A 40 -3.42 3.94 -10.70
C LEU A 40 -4.91 4.00 -11.08
N GLU A 41 -5.61 2.88 -10.99
CA GLU A 41 -7.04 2.77 -11.28
C GLU A 41 -7.87 3.64 -10.32
N GLN A 42 -7.62 3.55 -9.03
CA GLN A 42 -8.28 4.38 -8.00
C GLN A 42 -8.05 5.87 -8.23
N SER A 43 -6.83 6.28 -8.59
CA SER A 43 -6.54 7.67 -8.93
C SER A 43 -7.25 8.13 -10.20
N GLN A 44 -7.48 7.25 -11.18
CA GLN A 44 -8.24 7.63 -12.38
C GLN A 44 -9.71 7.84 -12.05
N LEU A 45 -10.31 6.93 -11.27
CA LEU A 45 -11.70 7.03 -10.82
C LEU A 45 -11.97 8.29 -10.01
N THR A 46 -11.07 8.65 -9.08
CA THR A 46 -11.27 9.86 -8.26
C THR A 46 -11.13 11.15 -9.05
N GLN A 47 -10.27 11.17 -10.08
CA GLN A 47 -10.15 12.32 -10.97
C GLN A 47 -11.34 12.44 -11.91
N GLU A 48 -11.85 11.33 -12.44
CA GLU A 48 -13.08 11.30 -13.24
C GLU A 48 -14.27 11.84 -12.43
N TYR A 49 -14.47 11.32 -11.21
CA TYR A 49 -15.50 11.79 -10.28
C TYR A 49 -15.42 13.31 -10.04
N SER A 50 -14.21 13.83 -9.72
CA SER A 50 -14.02 15.26 -9.47
C SER A 50 -14.27 16.14 -10.69
N VAL A 51 -13.98 15.64 -11.90
CA VAL A 51 -14.27 16.37 -13.15
C VAL A 51 -15.76 16.34 -13.46
N GLU A 52 -16.40 15.18 -13.39
CA GLU A 52 -17.82 14.99 -13.70
C GLU A 52 -18.69 15.87 -12.80
N ARG A 53 -18.48 15.80 -11.47
CA ARG A 53 -19.18 16.63 -10.48
C ARG A 53 -18.85 18.12 -10.62
N GLY A 54 -17.79 18.51 -11.32
CA GLY A 54 -17.52 19.92 -11.65
C GLY A 54 -18.25 20.41 -12.90
N THR A 55 -18.86 19.51 -13.68
CA THR A 55 -19.48 19.80 -14.98
C THR A 55 -20.99 19.59 -15.05
N GLU A 56 -21.58 18.79 -14.15
CA GLU A 56 -23.03 18.56 -14.07
C GLU A 56 -23.83 19.81 -13.71
N GLY A 57 -23.18 20.77 -13.07
CA GLY A 57 -23.69 22.11 -12.87
C GLY A 57 -24.26 22.27 -11.47
N ALA A 58 -23.87 23.39 -10.84
CA ALA A 58 -24.10 23.69 -9.43
C ALA A 58 -25.57 23.60 -8.94
N ALA A 59 -26.57 23.53 -9.82
CA ALA A 59 -27.96 23.32 -9.43
C ALA A 59 -28.24 21.86 -9.04
N VAL A 60 -27.76 20.91 -9.84
CA VAL A 60 -27.94 19.46 -9.63
C VAL A 60 -27.20 19.01 -8.38
N GLU A 61 -25.92 19.40 -8.29
CA GLU A 61 -25.06 19.18 -7.12
C GLU A 61 -25.73 19.66 -5.81
N ARG A 62 -26.30 20.87 -5.82
CA ARG A 62 -26.98 21.44 -4.64
C ARG A 62 -28.26 20.69 -4.28
N GLU A 63 -29.02 20.23 -5.27
CA GLU A 63 -30.23 19.43 -5.03
C GLU A 63 -29.87 18.09 -4.37
N ALA A 64 -28.84 17.40 -4.89
CA ALA A 64 -28.32 16.17 -4.31
C ALA A 64 -27.88 16.36 -2.84
N LEU A 65 -27.15 17.44 -2.55
CA LEU A 65 -26.73 17.79 -1.20
C LEU A 65 -27.91 18.10 -0.27
N VAL A 66 -28.96 18.77 -0.76
CA VAL A 66 -30.17 19.02 0.05
C VAL A 66 -30.85 17.71 0.42
N HIS A 67 -30.97 16.77 -0.51
CA HIS A 67 -31.56 15.45 -0.24
C HIS A 67 -30.72 14.64 0.75
N ALA A 68 -29.39 14.65 0.60
CA ALA A 68 -28.47 13.97 1.50
C ALA A 68 -28.51 14.55 2.93
N ARG A 69 -28.56 15.88 3.08
CA ARG A 69 -28.72 16.53 4.39
C ARG A 69 -30.07 16.22 5.03
N ALA A 70 -31.14 16.25 4.24
CA ALA A 70 -32.48 15.87 4.73
C ALA A 70 -32.53 14.41 5.20
N TYR A 71 -31.85 13.50 4.50
CA TYR A 71 -31.70 12.12 4.96
C TYR A 71 -30.97 12.04 6.31
N ASN A 72 -29.86 12.77 6.47
CA ASN A 72 -29.11 12.81 7.73
C ASN A 72 -29.96 13.30 8.91
N ASP A 73 -30.85 14.28 8.68
CA ASP A 73 -31.77 14.78 9.71
C ASP A 73 -32.80 13.73 10.16
N THR A 74 -33.06 12.70 9.35
CA THR A 74 -33.99 11.61 9.69
C THR A 74 -33.34 10.42 10.39
N LEU A 75 -32.01 10.35 10.42
CA LEU A 75 -31.31 9.24 11.03
C LEU A 75 -31.54 9.26 12.55
N PRO A 76 -32.01 8.17 13.17
CA PRO A 76 -32.31 8.12 14.59
C PRO A 76 -31.06 8.21 15.49
N GLY A 77 -29.86 8.33 14.91
CA GLY A 77 -28.59 8.47 15.62
C GLY A 77 -28.25 7.28 16.52
N GLY A 78 -28.85 6.11 16.28
CA GLY A 78 -28.76 4.96 17.19
C GLY A 78 -28.66 3.61 16.47
N ALA A 79 -27.75 2.78 16.99
CA ALA A 79 -27.35 1.44 16.56
C ALA A 79 -26.52 1.39 15.27
N ILE A 80 -25.24 1.71 15.42
CA ILE A 80 -24.20 1.40 14.44
C ILE A 80 -23.56 0.06 14.85
N GLY A 81 -23.58 -0.94 13.96
CA GLY A 81 -22.87 -2.21 14.16
C GLY A 81 -21.39 -2.10 13.78
N ASP A 82 -20.61 -3.17 13.97
CA ASP A 82 -19.20 -3.19 13.55
C ASP A 82 -19.11 -2.85 12.05
N PRO A 83 -18.37 -1.80 11.65
CA PRO A 83 -18.28 -1.39 10.25
C PRO A 83 -17.69 -2.45 9.31
N GLN A 84 -17.02 -3.46 9.88
CA GLN A 84 -16.39 -4.57 9.17
C GLN A 84 -17.22 -5.87 9.26
N ASP A 85 -18.39 -5.85 9.91
CA ASP A 85 -19.33 -6.97 9.94
C ASP A 85 -20.29 -6.88 8.73
N PRO A 86 -20.33 -7.88 7.84
CA PRO A 86 -21.23 -7.91 6.69
C PRO A 86 -22.71 -7.73 7.03
N SER A 87 -23.14 -8.11 8.25
CA SER A 87 -24.53 -7.93 8.67
C SER A 87 -24.94 -6.47 8.86
N SER A 88 -23.95 -5.57 9.04
CA SER A 88 -24.15 -4.13 9.22
C SER A 88 -23.92 -3.32 7.93
N ALA A 89 -23.58 -3.99 6.82
CA ALA A 89 -22.99 -3.33 5.68
C ALA A 89 -23.94 -2.50 4.81
N ASP A 90 -25.14 -3.03 4.52
CA ASP A 90 -26.01 -2.47 3.47
C ASP A 90 -27.45 -2.21 3.92
N GLY A 91 -27.82 -2.67 5.13
CA GLY A 91 -29.21 -2.65 5.60
C GLY A 91 -30.17 -3.45 4.70
N THR A 92 -31.45 -3.44 5.03
CA THR A 92 -32.51 -4.06 4.22
C THR A 92 -33.78 -3.21 4.21
N GLY A 93 -34.56 -3.28 3.12
CA GLY A 93 -35.84 -2.58 2.99
C GLY A 93 -35.72 -1.15 2.44
N GLU A 94 -36.80 -0.38 2.58
CA GLU A 94 -36.98 0.93 1.93
C GLU A 94 -35.93 1.97 2.32
N ILE A 95 -35.50 1.98 3.59
CA ILE A 95 -34.45 2.90 4.08
C ILE A 95 -33.12 2.64 3.37
N ALA A 96 -32.78 1.36 3.14
CA ALA A 96 -31.55 0.98 2.46
C ALA A 96 -31.61 1.31 0.95
N GLU A 97 -32.78 1.20 0.32
CA GLU A 97 -33.00 1.62 -1.06
C GLU A 97 -32.89 3.15 -1.22
N GLN A 98 -33.50 3.90 -0.31
CA GLN A 98 -33.36 5.35 -0.27
C GLN A 98 -31.89 5.75 -0.11
N TYR A 99 -31.19 5.16 0.86
CA TYR A 99 -29.76 5.37 1.08
C TYR A 99 -28.93 5.16 -0.20
N ARG A 100 -29.10 4.04 -0.91
CA ARG A 100 -28.38 3.73 -2.16
C ARG A 100 -28.71 4.64 -3.33
N SER A 101 -29.82 5.38 -3.27
CA SER A 101 -30.21 6.34 -4.31
C SER A 101 -29.62 7.73 -4.12
N LEU A 102 -29.13 8.05 -2.92
CA LEU A 102 -28.55 9.35 -2.60
C LEU A 102 -27.08 9.39 -3.04
N LEU A 103 -26.61 10.52 -3.57
CA LEU A 103 -25.20 10.67 -4.00
C LEU A 103 -24.73 9.55 -4.96
N ALA A 104 -25.63 9.01 -5.77
CA ALA A 104 -25.39 7.85 -6.64
C ALA A 104 -25.40 8.21 -8.13
N ASN A 105 -25.17 9.48 -8.46
CA ASN A 105 -25.25 10.01 -9.82
C ASN A 105 -24.02 9.65 -10.67
N ASP A 106 -22.96 9.16 -10.03
CA ASP A 106 -21.72 8.75 -10.68
C ASP A 106 -21.87 7.42 -11.44
N ALA A 107 -21.36 7.37 -12.68
CA ALA A 107 -21.43 6.17 -13.51
C ALA A 107 -20.67 4.96 -12.93
N ASN A 108 -19.67 5.20 -12.10
CA ASN A 108 -18.86 4.17 -11.43
C ASN A 108 -19.36 3.88 -10.00
N GLY A 109 -20.47 4.49 -9.58
CA GLY A 109 -21.07 4.30 -8.25
C GLY A 109 -20.33 5.03 -7.12
N VAL A 110 -19.40 5.94 -7.43
CA VAL A 110 -18.65 6.71 -6.44
C VAL A 110 -19.59 7.72 -5.75
N MET A 111 -19.71 7.60 -4.43
CA MET A 111 -20.48 8.52 -3.58
C MET A 111 -19.72 9.82 -3.34
N ALA A 112 -18.43 9.69 -2.99
CA ALA A 112 -17.56 10.79 -2.62
C ALA A 112 -16.10 10.41 -2.88
N ARG A 113 -15.18 11.36 -2.73
CA ARG A 113 -13.73 11.13 -2.75
C ARG A 113 -13.15 11.53 -1.40
N ILE A 114 -12.26 10.72 -0.84
CA ILE A 114 -11.51 11.06 0.38
C ILE A 114 -10.03 11.27 0.06
N ARG A 115 -9.45 12.32 0.63
CA ARG A 115 -8.03 12.66 0.53
C ARG A 115 -7.40 12.85 1.92
N ILE A 116 -6.26 12.22 2.17
CA ILE A 116 -5.47 12.35 3.41
C ILE A 116 -4.00 12.54 3.01
N PRO A 117 -3.54 13.80 2.86
CA PRO A 117 -2.21 14.09 2.32
C PRO A 117 -1.06 13.49 3.13
N SER A 118 -1.15 13.47 4.46
CA SER A 118 -0.08 12.99 5.36
C SER A 118 0.30 11.52 5.14
N ILE A 119 -0.62 10.71 4.64
CA ILE A 119 -0.42 9.29 4.34
C ILE A 119 -0.66 8.94 2.86
N GLY A 120 -0.82 9.95 1.99
CA GLY A 120 -1.00 9.76 0.55
C GLY A 120 -2.24 8.96 0.17
N VAL A 121 -3.35 9.14 0.90
CA VAL A 121 -4.64 8.53 0.56
C VAL A 121 -5.40 9.43 -0.38
N ASP A 122 -5.85 8.87 -1.50
CA ASP A 122 -6.75 9.49 -2.48
C ASP A 122 -7.63 8.39 -3.07
N LEU A 123 -8.83 8.24 -2.52
CA LEU A 123 -9.65 7.05 -2.76
C LEU A 123 -11.12 7.39 -3.02
N PRO A 124 -11.80 6.60 -3.87
CA PRO A 124 -13.25 6.68 -4.00
C PRO A 124 -13.92 6.13 -2.74
N VAL A 125 -15.02 6.76 -2.36
CA VAL A 125 -15.95 6.34 -1.32
C VAL A 125 -17.21 5.82 -2.00
N TYR A 126 -17.67 4.66 -1.56
CA TYR A 126 -18.82 3.95 -2.10
C TYR A 126 -19.88 3.74 -1.02
N HIS A 127 -21.09 3.38 -1.45
CA HIS A 127 -22.15 2.98 -0.55
C HIS A 127 -21.86 1.62 0.09
N GLY A 128 -22.02 1.56 1.41
CA GLY A 128 -22.05 0.31 2.15
C GLY A 128 -20.65 -0.21 2.49
N THR A 129 -20.60 -1.33 3.19
CA THR A 129 -19.33 -1.89 3.69
C THR A 129 -19.17 -3.38 3.38
N MET A 130 -19.86 -3.85 2.34
CA MET A 130 -19.71 -5.20 1.84
C MET A 130 -18.30 -5.45 1.32
N GLU A 131 -17.85 -6.71 1.34
CA GLU A 131 -16.50 -7.09 0.91
C GLU A 131 -16.16 -6.64 -0.51
N GLU A 132 -17.14 -6.64 -1.43
CA GLU A 132 -16.97 -6.11 -2.79
C GLU A 132 -16.65 -4.60 -2.78
N THR A 133 -17.39 -3.84 -1.98
CA THR A 133 -17.17 -2.40 -1.78
C THR A 133 -15.79 -2.11 -1.18
N LEU A 134 -15.43 -2.81 -0.09
CA LEU A 134 -14.17 -2.59 0.62
C LEU A 134 -12.94 -3.05 -0.17
N ARG A 135 -13.11 -3.91 -1.19
CA ARG A 135 -12.06 -4.24 -2.16
C ARG A 135 -11.89 -3.17 -3.23
N ALA A 136 -12.97 -2.50 -3.63
CA ALA A 136 -12.93 -1.44 -4.65
C ALA A 136 -12.37 -0.13 -4.09
N GLY A 137 -12.72 0.24 -2.86
CA GLY A 137 -12.30 1.49 -2.25
C GLY A 137 -12.71 1.61 -0.78
N ILE A 138 -13.14 2.80 -0.39
CA ILE A 138 -13.64 3.09 0.95
C ILE A 138 -15.15 2.90 0.97
N GLY A 139 -15.66 2.19 1.98
CA GLY A 139 -17.09 2.01 2.19
C GLY A 139 -17.64 3.05 3.16
N HIS A 140 -18.78 3.65 2.85
CA HIS A 140 -19.56 4.43 3.80
C HIS A 140 -20.47 3.49 4.61
N LEU A 141 -20.42 3.61 5.94
CA LEU A 141 -21.19 2.76 6.83
C LEU A 141 -22.67 3.14 6.82
N PHE A 142 -23.51 2.19 6.38
CA PHE A 142 -24.97 2.34 6.46
C PHE A 142 -25.42 2.62 7.90
N GLY A 143 -26.34 3.57 8.06
CA GLY A 143 -26.82 4.03 9.36
C GLY A 143 -26.00 5.17 9.99
N SER A 144 -24.79 5.45 9.50
CA SER A 144 -24.07 6.69 9.81
C SER A 144 -24.50 7.84 8.89
N SER A 145 -24.15 9.08 9.25
CA SER A 145 -24.48 10.25 8.43
C SER A 145 -23.75 10.21 7.09
N LEU A 146 -24.45 10.48 5.98
CA LEU A 146 -23.83 10.71 4.68
C LEU A 146 -22.75 11.81 4.78
N PRO A 147 -21.64 11.70 4.02
CA PRO A 147 -20.44 12.51 4.21
C PRO A 147 -20.57 13.94 3.62
N VAL A 148 -21.72 14.59 3.82
CA VAL A 148 -22.04 15.96 3.38
C VAL A 148 -21.85 17.03 4.48
N GLY A 149 -21.39 16.58 5.65
CA GLY A 149 -21.19 17.38 6.85
C GLY A 149 -22.48 17.99 7.40
N GLY A 150 -22.32 18.83 8.42
CA GLY A 150 -23.42 19.45 9.15
C GLY A 150 -23.31 19.24 10.65
N VAL A 151 -23.74 20.23 11.42
CA VAL A 151 -23.71 20.15 12.88
C VAL A 151 -24.65 19.07 13.37
N GLY A 152 -24.15 18.20 14.26
CA GLY A 152 -24.86 17.03 14.74
C GLY A 152 -24.73 15.80 13.85
N THR A 153 -23.89 15.84 12.80
CA THR A 153 -23.65 14.68 11.92
C THR A 153 -22.35 13.96 12.30
N HIS A 154 -22.31 12.66 12.04
CA HIS A 154 -21.13 11.84 12.20
C HIS A 154 -21.09 10.77 11.10
N SER A 155 -20.23 10.98 10.10
CA SER A 155 -20.04 10.03 9.00
C SER A 155 -18.97 9.00 9.37
N VAL A 156 -19.18 7.74 9.00
CA VAL A 156 -18.21 6.67 9.25
C VAL A 156 -17.79 6.05 7.93
N LEU A 157 -16.49 6.13 7.66
CA LEU A 157 -15.86 5.63 6.45
C LEU A 157 -14.91 4.49 6.81
N THR A 158 -15.06 3.35 6.15
CA THR A 158 -14.31 2.14 6.49
C THR A 158 -13.51 1.63 5.29
N GLY A 159 -12.35 1.07 5.55
CA GLY A 159 -11.48 0.53 4.51
C GLY A 159 -10.63 -0.60 5.05
N HIS A 160 -10.22 -1.51 4.16
CA HIS A 160 -9.34 -2.60 4.53
C HIS A 160 -7.94 -2.10 4.93
N ARG A 161 -7.26 -2.92 5.74
CA ARG A 161 -5.84 -2.76 6.10
C ARG A 161 -5.04 -3.96 5.61
N GLY A 162 -3.99 -3.71 4.84
CA GLY A 162 -3.04 -4.75 4.44
C GLY A 162 -3.50 -5.70 3.35
N LEU A 163 -4.34 -5.24 2.40
CA LEU A 163 -4.64 -6.06 1.22
C LEU A 163 -3.37 -6.23 0.37
N PRO A 164 -3.10 -7.43 -0.16
CA PRO A 164 -2.01 -7.63 -1.11
C PRO A 164 -2.17 -6.78 -2.38
N GLU A 165 -3.41 -6.50 -2.77
CA GLU A 165 -3.73 -5.84 -4.03
C GLU A 165 -3.91 -4.32 -3.93
N SER A 166 -4.10 -3.73 -2.74
CA SER A 166 -4.31 -2.27 -2.61
C SER A 166 -3.91 -1.73 -1.23
N VAL A 167 -3.49 -0.46 -1.18
CA VAL A 167 -3.07 0.20 0.07
C VAL A 167 -4.28 0.57 0.93
N LEU A 168 -5.34 1.15 0.37
CA LEU A 168 -6.53 1.59 1.13
C LEU A 168 -6.16 2.31 2.45
N PHE A 169 -6.70 1.87 3.59
CA PHE A 169 -6.38 2.41 4.92
C PHE A 169 -5.24 1.66 5.62
N THR A 170 -4.33 1.02 4.87
CA THR A 170 -3.16 0.30 5.42
C THR A 170 -2.34 1.16 6.38
N ASP A 171 -2.17 2.43 6.03
CA ASP A 171 -1.33 3.41 6.73
C ASP A 171 -2.12 4.33 7.67
N LEU A 172 -3.38 4.01 7.96
CA LEU A 172 -4.23 4.83 8.84
C LEU A 172 -3.68 4.90 10.28
N ASP A 173 -2.86 3.95 10.72
CA ASP A 173 -2.16 4.00 12.01
C ASP A 173 -1.03 5.04 12.09
N LYS A 174 -0.65 5.63 10.95
CA LYS A 174 0.44 6.61 10.86
C LYS A 174 -0.02 8.06 10.93
N VAL A 175 -1.33 8.31 10.85
CA VAL A 175 -1.87 9.67 10.97
C VAL A 175 -1.67 10.21 12.38
N VAL A 176 -1.57 11.52 12.49
CA VAL A 176 -1.43 12.20 13.78
C VAL A 176 -2.55 13.22 13.99
N VAL A 177 -2.77 13.61 15.24
CA VAL A 177 -3.62 14.76 15.56
C VAL A 177 -3.13 15.98 14.77
N ASP A 178 -4.08 16.80 14.32
CA ASP A 178 -3.90 17.95 13.43
C ASP A 178 -3.70 17.66 11.94
N ASP A 179 -3.53 16.40 11.53
CA ASP A 179 -3.58 16.03 10.11
C ASP A 179 -4.96 16.38 9.51
N LEU A 180 -4.97 16.72 8.22
CA LEU A 180 -6.17 17.10 7.50
C LEU A 180 -6.72 15.95 6.66
N ILE A 181 -8.05 15.85 6.64
CA ILE A 181 -8.82 14.99 5.76
C ILE A 181 -9.70 15.90 4.89
N GLN A 182 -9.73 15.65 3.59
CA GLN A 182 -10.69 16.30 2.68
C GLN A 182 -11.66 15.27 2.12
N ILE A 183 -12.94 15.63 2.12
CA ILE A 183 -14.00 14.87 1.46
C ILE A 183 -14.56 15.74 0.36
N ASP A 184 -14.50 15.27 -0.88
CA ASP A 184 -15.15 15.90 -2.02
C ASP A 184 -16.46 15.16 -2.31
N VAL A 185 -17.58 15.88 -2.31
CA VAL A 185 -18.92 15.34 -2.51
C VAL A 185 -19.79 16.35 -3.25
N GLU A 186 -20.35 15.97 -4.40
CA GLU A 186 -21.28 16.81 -5.18
C GLU A 186 -20.78 18.27 -5.34
N GLY A 187 -19.53 18.42 -5.79
CA GLY A 187 -18.90 19.73 -6.03
C GLY A 187 -18.45 20.50 -4.78
N GLU A 188 -18.78 20.05 -3.56
CA GLU A 188 -18.30 20.62 -2.31
C GLU A 188 -17.06 19.87 -1.79
N THR A 189 -16.04 20.62 -1.33
CA THR A 189 -14.93 20.08 -0.54
C THR A 189 -15.15 20.39 0.93
N LEU A 190 -15.10 19.38 1.79
CA LEU A 190 -15.25 19.48 3.24
C LEU A 190 -13.92 19.10 3.89
N THR A 191 -13.32 20.00 4.67
CA THR A 191 -12.05 19.73 5.38
C THR A 191 -12.31 19.41 6.85
N TYR A 192 -11.72 18.32 7.33
CA TYR A 192 -11.74 17.88 8.72
C TYR A 192 -10.32 17.82 9.27
N ARG A 193 -10.17 18.06 10.56
CA ARG A 193 -8.91 17.97 11.30
C ARG A 193 -8.97 16.80 12.26
N ILE A 194 -7.98 15.91 12.21
CA ILE A 194 -7.91 14.75 13.11
C ILE A 194 -7.74 15.23 14.55
N ILE A 195 -8.59 14.72 15.44
CA ILE A 195 -8.60 15.04 16.87
C ILE A 195 -8.24 13.84 17.75
N SER A 196 -8.43 12.61 17.25
CA SER A 196 -8.10 11.37 17.96
C SER A 196 -7.80 10.22 17.00
N SER A 197 -6.95 9.30 17.44
CA SER A 197 -6.66 8.02 16.79
C SER A 197 -6.52 6.97 17.88
N GLU A 198 -7.50 6.09 18.00
CA GLU A 198 -7.64 5.17 19.13
C GLU A 198 -8.01 3.76 18.67
N VAL A 199 -7.74 2.76 19.51
CA VAL A 199 -8.00 1.34 19.22
C VAL A 199 -9.15 0.84 20.06
N PHE A 200 -10.16 0.26 19.41
CA PHE A 200 -11.39 -0.22 20.03
C PHE A 200 -11.62 -1.72 19.77
N ASP A 201 -12.42 -2.33 20.62
CA ASP A 201 -13.01 -3.65 20.35
C ASP A 201 -14.04 -3.52 19.21
N PRO A 202 -14.20 -4.52 18.32
CA PRO A 202 -15.19 -4.44 17.24
C PRO A 202 -16.63 -4.22 17.72
N ALA A 203 -16.97 -4.66 18.94
CA ALA A 203 -18.30 -4.45 19.52
C ALA A 203 -18.49 -3.06 20.15
N ASP A 204 -17.41 -2.28 20.33
CA ASP A 204 -17.46 -0.94 20.92
C ASP A 204 -17.67 0.13 19.83
N THR A 205 -18.94 0.35 19.50
CA THR A 205 -19.36 1.28 18.44
C THR A 205 -19.93 2.60 18.97
N ASP A 206 -20.01 2.77 20.29
CA ASP A 206 -20.47 4.01 20.93
C ASP A 206 -19.69 5.25 20.46
N PRO A 207 -18.36 5.20 20.22
CA PRO A 207 -17.62 6.35 19.69
C PRO A 207 -18.04 6.79 18.28
N LEU A 208 -18.72 5.93 17.51
CA LEU A 208 -19.18 6.22 16.15
C LEU A 208 -20.51 6.98 16.12
N LEU A 209 -21.17 7.13 17.26
CA LEU A 209 -22.46 7.80 17.32
C LEU A 209 -22.32 9.33 17.11
N PRO A 210 -23.36 9.99 16.58
CA PRO A 210 -23.36 11.44 16.44
C PRO A 210 -23.23 12.18 17.78
N VAL A 211 -22.45 13.25 17.78
CA VAL A 211 -22.28 14.12 18.96
C VAL A 211 -22.96 15.46 18.72
N VAL A 212 -23.88 15.82 19.62
CA VAL A 212 -24.64 17.08 19.53
C VAL A 212 -23.69 18.27 19.42
N GLY A 213 -23.92 19.11 18.42
CA GLY A 213 -23.15 20.33 18.22
C GLY A 213 -21.83 20.14 17.45
N ARG A 214 -21.50 18.92 17.03
CA ARG A 214 -20.24 18.61 16.30
C ARG A 214 -20.52 18.07 14.91
N ASP A 215 -19.61 18.33 13.98
CA ASP A 215 -19.62 17.79 12.62
C ASP A 215 -18.38 16.90 12.50
N LEU A 216 -18.59 15.58 12.51
CA LEU A 216 -17.54 14.59 12.68
C LEU A 216 -17.45 13.62 11.50
N VAL A 217 -16.24 13.14 11.24
CA VAL A 217 -16.01 11.94 10.44
C VAL A 217 -15.08 11.01 11.20
N THR A 218 -15.39 9.71 11.21
CA THR A 218 -14.48 8.67 11.71
C THR A 218 -14.07 7.73 10.60
N LEU A 219 -12.77 7.55 10.43
CA LEU A 219 -12.18 6.55 9.55
C LEU A 219 -11.91 5.27 10.34
N VAL A 220 -12.34 4.13 9.82
CA VAL A 220 -12.26 2.84 10.49
C VAL A 220 -11.45 1.84 9.68
N THR A 221 -10.53 1.15 10.35
CA THR A 221 -9.83 0.00 9.76
C THR A 221 -9.47 -1.06 10.79
N CYS A 222 -9.09 -2.26 10.34
CA CYS A 222 -8.74 -3.38 11.21
C CYS A 222 -7.31 -3.27 11.78
N THR A 223 -7.10 -3.79 12.99
CA THR A 223 -5.77 -3.86 13.63
C THR A 223 -5.71 -5.01 14.66
N PRO A 224 -4.53 -5.50 15.08
CA PRO A 224 -3.21 -5.39 14.44
C PRO A 224 -3.18 -6.04 13.06
N LEU A 225 -2.24 -5.61 12.21
CA LEU A 225 -2.09 -6.11 10.85
C LEU A 225 -1.93 -7.64 10.81
N GLY A 226 -2.76 -8.31 10.01
CA GLY A 226 -2.75 -9.78 9.89
C GLY A 226 -3.47 -10.54 11.02
N ILE A 227 -3.93 -9.84 12.06
CA ILE A 227 -4.76 -10.40 13.15
C ILE A 227 -6.19 -9.86 13.08
N ASN A 228 -6.34 -8.55 12.84
CA ASN A 228 -7.63 -7.87 12.62
C ASN A 228 -8.66 -8.04 13.76
N SER A 229 -8.19 -8.29 14.98
CA SER A 229 -9.03 -8.52 16.17
C SER A 229 -9.64 -7.25 16.77
N GLN A 230 -9.15 -6.08 16.39
CA GLN A 230 -9.54 -4.77 16.90
C GLN A 230 -9.77 -3.80 15.74
N ARG A 231 -10.22 -2.59 16.05
CA ARG A 231 -10.44 -1.50 15.08
C ARG A 231 -9.62 -0.28 15.48
N ILE A 232 -9.04 0.41 14.50
CA ILE A 232 -8.53 1.77 14.66
C ILE A 232 -9.66 2.70 14.26
N PHE A 233 -10.00 3.64 15.13
CA PHE A 233 -10.89 4.76 14.83
C PHE A 233 -10.06 6.04 14.80
N VAL A 234 -10.02 6.69 13.64
CA VAL A 234 -9.45 8.03 13.47
C VAL A 234 -10.60 9.01 13.34
N THR A 235 -10.86 9.78 14.39
CA THR A 235 -11.95 10.76 14.39
C THR A 235 -11.39 12.15 14.07
N ALA A 236 -12.11 12.86 13.20
CA ALA A 236 -11.78 14.20 12.78
C ALA A 236 -13.03 15.10 12.86
N GLU A 237 -12.78 16.36 13.18
CA GLU A 237 -13.83 17.38 13.32
C GLU A 237 -13.74 18.42 12.22
N ARG A 238 -14.90 18.88 11.76
CA ARG A 238 -15.02 19.85 10.68
C ARG A 238 -14.28 21.14 11.02
N VAL A 239 -13.50 21.61 10.05
CA VAL A 239 -12.84 22.93 10.11
C VAL A 239 -13.19 23.75 8.88
N ALA A 240 -12.92 25.05 8.94
CA ALA A 240 -12.97 25.89 7.74
C ALA A 240 -11.95 25.37 6.72
N ASN A 241 -12.32 25.36 5.44
CA ASN A 241 -11.42 24.94 4.39
C ASN A 241 -10.18 25.86 4.36
N PRO A 242 -8.97 25.30 4.43
CA PRO A 242 -7.76 26.08 4.25
C PRO A 242 -7.70 26.65 2.82
N PRO A 243 -6.85 27.66 2.58
CA PRO A 243 -6.50 28.08 1.23
C PRO A 243 -6.05 26.89 0.38
N ALA A 244 -6.35 26.92 -0.92
CA ALA A 244 -6.03 25.81 -1.83
C ALA A 244 -4.52 25.55 -1.98
N ASP A 245 -3.67 26.53 -1.65
CA ASP A 245 -2.21 26.45 -1.66
C ASP A 245 -1.60 26.06 -0.30
N ASP A 246 -2.42 25.65 0.67
CA ASP A 246 -1.95 25.20 1.98
C ASP A 246 -1.03 23.96 1.84
N PRO A 247 0.19 24.00 2.37
CA PRO A 247 1.14 22.89 2.27
C PRO A 247 0.62 21.58 2.90
N ALA A 248 -0.28 21.65 3.87
CA ALA A 248 -0.90 20.46 4.48
C ALA A 248 -1.86 19.75 3.53
N LEU A 249 -2.28 20.39 2.43
CA LEU A 249 -3.15 19.81 1.41
C LEU A 249 -2.38 19.21 0.22
N VAL A 250 -1.05 19.34 0.20
CA VAL A 250 -0.22 18.86 -0.92
C VAL A 250 -0.17 17.34 -0.90
N MET A 251 -0.82 16.73 -1.90
CA MET A 251 -0.79 15.29 -2.10
C MET A 251 0.58 14.82 -2.60
N PRO A 252 1.11 13.70 -2.08
CA PRO A 252 2.22 13.01 -2.73
C PRO A 252 1.83 12.46 -4.10
N GLU A 253 2.83 12.06 -4.90
CA GLU A 253 2.60 11.42 -6.20
C GLU A 253 1.96 10.03 -6.02
N ILE A 254 0.77 9.83 -6.60
CA ILE A 254 -0.02 8.59 -6.52
C ILE A 254 -0.39 8.13 -7.95
N PRO A 255 -0.10 6.87 -8.34
CA PRO A 255 0.79 5.96 -7.64
C PRO A 255 2.23 6.48 -7.69
N GLY A 256 2.99 6.24 -6.62
CA GLY A 256 4.40 6.60 -6.61
C GLY A 256 5.23 5.87 -7.67
N LYS A 257 6.53 6.13 -7.72
CA LYS A 257 7.44 5.52 -8.70
C LYS A 257 7.37 3.98 -8.67
N PRO A 258 7.24 3.28 -9.82
CA PRO A 258 7.05 1.83 -9.89
C PRO A 258 8.34 1.05 -9.61
N TRP A 259 8.86 1.11 -8.38
CA TRP A 259 10.13 0.50 -7.98
C TRP A 259 10.17 -1.02 -8.21
N TRP A 260 9.01 -1.68 -8.22
CA TRP A 260 8.89 -3.11 -8.50
C TRP A 260 9.43 -3.47 -9.89
N THR A 261 9.33 -2.58 -10.87
CA THR A 261 9.87 -2.80 -12.23
C THR A 261 11.41 -2.83 -12.22
N VAL A 262 12.03 -1.96 -11.43
CA VAL A 262 13.49 -1.90 -11.26
C VAL A 262 14.00 -3.16 -10.56
N ALA A 263 13.32 -3.59 -9.50
CA ALA A 263 13.63 -4.82 -8.79
C ALA A 263 13.50 -6.05 -9.70
N LEU A 264 12.43 -6.10 -10.51
CA LEU A 264 12.22 -7.17 -11.47
C LEU A 264 13.31 -7.20 -12.54
N ALA A 265 13.66 -6.04 -13.11
CA ALA A 265 14.76 -5.92 -14.07
C ALA A 265 16.10 -6.38 -13.48
N GLY A 266 16.35 -6.08 -12.20
CA GLY A 266 17.51 -6.58 -11.46
C GLY A 266 17.54 -8.11 -11.36
N ALA A 267 16.40 -8.75 -11.10
CA ALA A 267 16.29 -10.22 -11.07
C ALA A 267 16.59 -10.85 -12.44
N PHE A 268 16.08 -10.26 -13.53
CA PHE A 268 16.41 -10.68 -14.89
C PHE A 268 17.91 -10.52 -15.20
N ALA A 269 18.51 -9.39 -14.83
CA ALA A 269 19.94 -9.15 -15.03
C ALA A 269 20.79 -10.17 -14.25
N LEU A 270 20.44 -10.48 -13.01
CA LEU A 270 21.12 -11.50 -12.20
C LEU A 270 21.01 -12.88 -12.84
N GLY A 271 19.82 -13.26 -13.30
CA GLY A 271 19.60 -14.50 -14.05
C GLY A 271 20.50 -14.59 -15.29
N ALA A 272 20.59 -13.51 -16.07
CA ALA A 272 21.46 -13.42 -17.24
C ALA A 272 22.96 -13.55 -16.87
N ILE A 273 23.39 -12.95 -15.76
CA ILE A 273 24.78 -13.06 -15.26
C ILE A 273 25.10 -14.51 -14.86
N VAL A 274 24.19 -15.20 -14.16
CA VAL A 274 24.37 -16.61 -13.77
C VAL A 274 24.51 -17.51 -15.00
N VAL A 275 23.66 -17.32 -16.01
CA VAL A 275 23.70 -18.10 -17.25
C VAL A 275 24.96 -17.79 -18.07
N THR A 276 25.33 -16.52 -18.23
CA THR A 276 26.51 -16.14 -19.01
C THR A 276 27.82 -16.50 -18.30
N GLY A 277 27.91 -16.35 -16.98
CA GLY A 277 29.08 -16.70 -16.19
C GLY A 277 29.39 -18.21 -16.18
N THR A 278 28.36 -19.05 -16.22
CA THR A 278 28.51 -20.51 -16.32
C THR A 278 28.75 -20.99 -17.75
N SER A 279 28.42 -20.16 -18.75
CA SER A 279 28.60 -20.45 -20.18
C SER A 279 29.95 -19.99 -20.74
N ARG A 280 30.67 -19.09 -20.05
CA ARG A 280 31.98 -18.59 -20.49
C ARG A 280 33.08 -19.67 -20.33
N PRO A 281 33.92 -19.91 -21.36
CA PRO A 281 35.05 -20.81 -21.22
C PRO A 281 36.08 -20.23 -20.23
N ARG A 282 36.55 -21.05 -19.28
CA ARG A 282 37.59 -20.63 -18.33
C ARG A 282 38.94 -20.53 -19.05
N ALA A 283 39.68 -19.44 -18.81
CA ALA A 283 41.05 -19.30 -19.30
C ALA A 283 41.95 -20.39 -18.70
N PRO A 284 42.86 -21.00 -19.47
CA PRO A 284 43.79 -21.98 -18.93
C PRO A 284 44.71 -21.33 -17.90
N LEU A 285 44.86 -21.97 -16.73
CA LEU A 285 45.83 -21.58 -15.72
C LEU A 285 47.24 -21.62 -16.35
N GLN A 286 47.99 -20.52 -16.28
CA GLN A 286 49.39 -20.53 -16.69
C GLN A 286 50.15 -21.53 -15.79
N PRO A 287 50.92 -22.47 -16.36
CA PRO A 287 51.71 -23.37 -15.55
C PRO A 287 52.76 -22.55 -14.80
N VAL A 288 52.74 -22.66 -13.47
CA VAL A 288 53.83 -22.18 -12.61
C VAL A 288 55.10 -22.89 -13.08
N GLN A 289 56.07 -22.15 -13.64
CA GLN A 289 57.36 -22.71 -14.04
C GLN A 289 58.05 -23.32 -12.82
N GLY A 290 58.07 -24.66 -12.77
CA GLY A 290 58.87 -25.41 -11.82
C GLY A 290 60.34 -25.09 -12.02
N ARG A 291 60.97 -24.54 -10.98
CA ARG A 291 62.42 -24.31 -10.89
C ARG A 291 63.13 -25.68 -10.94
N HIS A 292 63.64 -26.06 -12.11
CA HIS A 292 64.46 -27.26 -12.26
C HIS A 292 65.72 -27.17 -11.39
N GLY A 293 65.83 -28.07 -10.40
CA GLY A 293 67.07 -28.37 -9.71
C GLY A 293 68.05 -29.08 -10.63
N ARG A 294 69.22 -28.48 -10.85
CA ARG A 294 70.39 -29.16 -11.44
C ARG A 294 71.11 -29.94 -10.35
N GLY A 295 71.02 -31.26 -10.41
CA GLY A 295 71.96 -32.16 -9.73
C GLY A 295 73.34 -32.09 -10.42
N ARG A 296 74.40 -32.00 -9.62
CA ARG A 296 75.79 -32.22 -10.07
C ARG A 296 76.46 -33.12 -9.04
N ALA A 297 76.80 -34.35 -9.46
CA ALA A 297 77.52 -35.33 -8.66
C ALA A 297 78.99 -35.41 -9.13
N GLY A 298 79.91 -35.35 -8.16
CA GLY A 298 81.18 -36.08 -8.10
C GLY A 298 82.44 -35.46 -8.72
N GLN A 299 83.43 -35.07 -7.89
CA GLN A 299 84.69 -35.82 -7.68
C GLN A 299 85.67 -35.12 -6.68
N HIS A 300 86.31 -35.96 -5.84
CA HIS A 300 87.48 -35.89 -4.92
C HIS A 300 88.45 -34.68 -4.96
N ALA A 301 89.26 -34.30 -3.95
CA ALA A 301 89.83 -34.85 -2.70
C ALA A 301 90.10 -33.64 -1.73
N GLU A 302 90.31 -33.73 -0.40
CA GLU A 302 91.46 -34.25 0.38
C GLU A 302 91.21 -33.86 1.88
N PRO A 303 91.75 -34.54 2.92
CA PRO A 303 91.40 -34.27 4.33
C PRO A 303 92.50 -33.55 5.13
N ALA A 304 92.13 -32.61 6.02
CA ALA A 304 92.94 -32.27 7.20
C ALA A 304 92.18 -31.49 8.30
N SER A 305 92.31 -32.00 9.53
CA SER A 305 92.49 -31.27 10.81
C SER A 305 91.30 -30.68 11.61
N ILE A 306 90.80 -31.49 12.56
CA ILE A 306 90.73 -31.27 14.04
C ILE A 306 90.07 -29.98 14.63
N ALA A 307 88.84 -30.16 15.16
CA ALA A 307 88.29 -29.88 16.52
C ALA A 307 88.34 -28.47 17.21
N PRO A 308 87.56 -28.20 18.30
CA PRO A 308 86.12 -28.45 18.54
C PRO A 308 85.35 -27.31 19.29
N ALA A 309 84.03 -27.54 19.47
CA ALA A 309 83.18 -27.26 20.65
C ALA A 309 82.49 -25.89 20.88
N SER A 310 81.16 -25.97 21.10
CA SER A 310 80.30 -25.37 22.17
C SER A 310 78.92 -25.02 21.58
N ILE A 311 77.84 -25.81 21.73
CA ILE A 311 76.86 -25.87 22.86
C ILE A 311 76.71 -24.54 23.60
N ILE A 312 75.53 -23.90 23.54
CA ILE A 312 74.62 -23.45 24.64
C ILE A 312 73.25 -23.14 23.95
N VAL A 313 72.20 -23.92 24.25
CA VAL A 313 70.96 -23.56 25.01
C VAL A 313 70.28 -22.27 24.56
#